data_AF-A0A023FCS5-F1
#
_entry.id   AF-A0A023FCS5-F1
#
_cell.length_a   1.000
_cell.length_b   1.000
_cell.length_c   1.000
_cell.angle_alpha   90.00
_cell.angle_beta   90.00
_cell.angle_gamma   90.00
#
_symmetry.space_group_name_H-M   'P 1'
#
loop_
_entity.id
_entity.type
_entity.pdbx_description
1 polymer ?
#
loop_
_entity_poly.entity_id
_entity_poly.type
_entity_poly.pdbx_seq_one_letter_code
_entity_poly.pdbx_strand_id
1 'polypeptide(L)'
;MKTIIIMTFFGIFAYAKNSAGVNQCHAVTPMGNFDSTKFFKGTWHMTHVTNGIFSLVCQDLETTKDGQQLFIDYSYNKNGQERNVRCKSQGQGKNGQIPFSCEINSPGFLNYFKKTKKFQATFTIMKTDYDNYALFYKCVTLESGEKTDNYVVLSRSKSDGDIPGAAKSLLEINHESMKKCSDLINADDIKSEVV
;
A
#
# COMPACT_ATOMS: atom_id res chain seq x y z
N MET A 1 43.16 -23.39 37.26
CA MET A 1 42.04 -22.42 37.29
C MET A 1 41.24 -22.61 36.02
N LYS A 2 39.93 -22.92 36.12
CA LYS A 2 39.07 -23.17 34.95
C LYS A 2 38.32 -21.87 34.63
N THR A 3 38.66 -21.22 33.53
CA THR A 3 37.99 -20.00 33.06
C THR A 3 36.73 -20.41 32.29
N ILE A 4 35.56 -20.07 32.80
CA ILE A 4 34.28 -20.25 32.10
C ILE A 4 33.98 -18.96 31.34
N ILE A 5 34.11 -18.98 30.02
CA ILE A 5 33.70 -17.87 29.15
C ILE A 5 32.20 -18.04 28.90
N ILE A 6 31.39 -17.19 29.54
CA ILE A 6 29.96 -17.11 29.30
C ILE A 6 29.75 -16.27 28.04
N MET A 7 29.53 -16.94 26.91
CA MET A 7 29.11 -16.31 25.66
C MET A 7 27.60 -16.03 25.74
N THR A 8 27.24 -14.82 26.13
CA THR A 8 25.87 -14.31 26.03
C THR A 8 25.57 -13.99 24.57
N PHE A 9 24.94 -14.93 23.88
CA PHE A 9 24.26 -14.63 22.61
C PHE A 9 23.04 -13.76 22.92
N PHE A 10 23.14 -12.46 22.64
CA PHE A 10 21.97 -11.61 22.47
C PHE A 10 21.28 -12.04 21.17
N GLY A 11 20.40 -13.04 21.28
CA GLY A 11 19.49 -13.41 20.21
C GLY A 11 18.57 -12.23 19.92
N ILE A 12 18.85 -11.51 18.85
CA ILE A 12 17.87 -10.59 18.25
C ILE A 12 16.76 -11.50 17.72
N PHE A 13 15.68 -11.63 18.49
CA PHE A 13 14.43 -12.17 17.98
C PHE A 13 13.93 -11.19 16.92
N ALA A 14 14.36 -11.40 15.67
CA ALA A 14 13.67 -10.83 14.53
C ALA A 14 12.28 -11.48 14.52
N TYR A 15 11.29 -10.76 15.04
CA TYR A 15 9.89 -11.11 14.86
C TYR A 15 9.61 -11.01 13.36
N ALA A 16 9.68 -12.14 12.66
CA ALA A 16 9.12 -12.26 11.34
C ALA A 16 7.61 -12.12 11.50
N LYS A 17 7.09 -10.90 11.28
CA LYS A 17 5.66 -10.64 11.15
C LYS A 17 5.21 -11.40 9.90
N ASN A 18 4.72 -12.62 10.09
CA ASN A 18 4.07 -13.40 9.04
C ASN A 18 2.89 -12.57 8.55
N SER A 19 2.92 -12.16 7.30
CA SER A 19 1.88 -11.34 6.67
C SER A 19 0.61 -12.13 6.33
N ALA A 20 0.12 -12.94 7.28
CA ALA A 20 -1.23 -13.47 7.23
C ALA A 20 -2.23 -12.32 7.42
N GLY A 21 -3.47 -12.45 6.92
CA GLY A 21 -4.51 -11.44 7.07
C GLY A 21 -4.62 -10.90 8.50
N VAL A 22 -4.92 -9.60 8.61
CA VAL A 22 -5.08 -8.93 9.91
C VAL A 22 -6.54 -8.97 10.33
N ASN A 23 -6.79 -9.18 11.62
CA ASN A 23 -8.16 -9.12 12.17
C ASN A 23 -8.70 -7.67 12.20
N GLN A 24 -7.80 -6.69 12.27
CA GLN A 24 -8.11 -5.27 12.28
C GLN A 24 -6.99 -4.47 11.62
N CYS A 25 -7.35 -3.39 10.92
CA CYS A 25 -6.37 -2.42 10.45
C CYS A 25 -5.69 -1.74 11.65
N HIS A 26 -4.39 -1.51 11.57
CA HIS A 26 -3.65 -0.71 12.54
C HIS A 26 -4.16 0.73 12.59
N ALA A 27 -4.21 1.30 13.79
CA ALA A 27 -4.42 2.72 13.98
C ALA A 27 -3.09 3.44 13.72
N VAL A 28 -3.03 4.23 12.65
CA VAL A 28 -1.87 5.06 12.30
C VAL A 28 -2.22 6.53 12.38
N THR A 29 -1.22 7.37 12.68
CA THR A 29 -1.40 8.82 12.79
C THR A 29 -1.43 9.47 11.39
N PRO A 30 -2.52 10.15 11.01
CA PRO A 30 -2.55 10.92 9.76
C PRO A 30 -1.65 12.15 9.83
N MET A 31 -1.17 12.60 8.66
CA MET A 31 -0.49 13.88 8.52
C MET A 31 -1.44 15.02 8.88
N GLY A 32 -1.01 15.91 9.77
CA GLY A 32 -1.73 17.16 10.05
C GLY A 32 -1.74 18.09 8.83
N ASN A 33 -2.84 18.81 8.63
CA ASN A 33 -3.02 19.78 7.53
C ASN A 33 -2.74 19.20 6.14
N PHE A 34 -3.14 17.94 5.91
CA PHE A 34 -3.01 17.28 4.62
C PHE A 34 -3.76 18.03 3.51
N ASP A 35 -3.05 18.38 2.45
CA ASP A 35 -3.62 19.04 1.27
C ASP A 35 -3.93 18.00 0.18
N SER A 36 -5.19 17.59 0.13
CA SER A 36 -5.68 16.65 -0.89
C SER A 36 -5.56 17.19 -2.32
N THR A 37 -5.58 18.51 -2.52
CA THR A 37 -5.45 19.10 -3.87
C THR A 37 -4.05 18.92 -4.42
N LYS A 38 -3.02 18.99 -3.56
CA LYS A 38 -1.63 18.76 -3.97
C LYS A 38 -1.31 17.28 -4.16
N PHE A 39 -1.84 16.42 -3.28
CA PHE A 39 -1.55 14.99 -3.34
C PHE A 39 -2.21 14.30 -4.54
N PHE A 40 -3.51 14.58 -4.77
CA PHE A 40 -4.30 13.94 -5.83
C PHE A 40 -4.16 14.69 -7.16
N LYS A 41 -2.92 14.81 -7.61
CA LYS A 41 -2.54 15.43 -8.86
C LYS A 41 -1.39 14.65 -9.48
N GLY A 42 -1.64 14.03 -10.64
CA GLY A 42 -0.63 13.31 -11.41
C GLY A 42 -0.30 11.92 -10.85
N THR A 43 0.83 11.38 -11.29
CA THR A 43 1.22 9.99 -11.01
C THR A 43 2.11 9.89 -9.77
N TRP A 44 1.93 8.80 -9.03
CA TRP A 44 2.78 8.34 -7.96
C TRP A 44 3.27 6.93 -8.27
N HIS A 45 4.55 6.66 -8.05
CA HIS A 45 5.17 5.35 -8.23
C HIS A 45 5.36 4.69 -6.87
N MET A 46 4.81 3.48 -6.66
CA MET A 46 5.15 2.70 -5.47
C MET A 46 6.63 2.28 -5.54
N THR A 47 7.39 2.62 -4.52
CA THR A 47 8.83 2.30 -4.43
C THR A 47 9.15 1.32 -3.32
N HIS A 48 8.41 1.38 -2.22
CA HIS A 48 8.59 0.48 -1.10
C HIS A 48 7.27 0.08 -0.46
N VAL A 49 7.22 -1.15 0.03
CA VAL A 49 6.06 -1.72 0.72
C VAL A 49 6.48 -2.53 1.95
N THR A 50 5.64 -2.61 2.97
CA THR A 50 5.83 -3.58 4.06
C THR A 50 5.63 -5.02 3.59
N ASN A 51 6.31 -5.96 4.27
CA ASN A 51 6.18 -7.38 4.00
C ASN A 51 4.72 -7.82 4.19
N GLY A 52 4.07 -8.28 3.12
CA GLY A 52 2.62 -8.39 3.00
C GLY A 52 2.23 -9.35 1.88
N ILE A 53 1.11 -10.08 1.96
CA ILE A 53 0.50 -10.76 0.79
C ILE A 53 0.31 -9.79 -0.40
N PHE A 54 0.31 -8.48 -0.13
CA PHE A 54 0.15 -7.38 -1.08
C PHE A 54 1.46 -6.77 -1.57
N SER A 55 2.61 -7.37 -1.25
CA SER A 55 3.90 -6.95 -1.81
C SER A 55 4.05 -7.28 -3.30
N LEU A 56 3.02 -7.84 -3.95
CA LEU A 56 3.14 -8.44 -5.28
C LEU A 56 2.59 -7.58 -6.44
N VAL A 57 2.17 -6.34 -6.19
CA VAL A 57 2.05 -5.38 -7.29
C VAL A 57 2.40 -3.98 -6.81
N CYS A 58 3.69 -3.63 -6.91
CA CYS A 58 4.06 -2.23 -6.93
C CYS A 58 3.46 -1.59 -8.17
N GLN A 59 2.60 -0.59 -7.97
CA GLN A 59 1.78 0.01 -9.01
C GLN A 59 2.14 1.48 -9.18
N ASP A 60 1.99 1.95 -10.41
CA ASP A 60 1.85 3.37 -10.69
C ASP A 60 0.39 3.75 -10.37
N LEU A 61 0.21 4.75 -9.51
CA LEU A 61 -1.08 5.30 -9.12
C LEU A 61 -1.29 6.63 -9.84
N GLU A 62 -2.27 6.69 -10.73
CA GLU A 62 -2.76 7.95 -11.25
C GLU A 62 -3.76 8.54 -10.26
N THR A 63 -3.49 9.74 -9.76
CA THR A 63 -4.30 10.38 -8.73
C THR A 63 -4.90 11.68 -9.24
N THR A 64 -6.20 11.83 -9.05
CA THR A 64 -6.95 13.00 -9.52
C THR A 64 -7.96 13.46 -8.48
N LYS A 65 -8.20 14.76 -8.42
CA LYS A 65 -9.27 15.36 -7.63
C LYS A 65 -10.22 16.13 -8.55
N ASP A 66 -11.52 15.88 -8.40
CA ASP A 66 -12.60 16.62 -9.08
C ASP A 66 -13.58 17.14 -8.04
N GLY A 67 -13.58 18.46 -7.82
CA GLY A 67 -14.27 19.08 -6.70
C GLY A 67 -13.82 18.49 -5.36
N GLN A 68 -14.73 17.80 -4.66
CA GLN A 68 -14.44 17.08 -3.41
C GLN A 68 -14.09 15.61 -3.62
N GLN A 69 -14.35 15.07 -4.81
CA GLN A 69 -14.13 13.65 -5.11
C GLN A 69 -12.66 13.39 -5.39
N LEU A 70 -12.17 12.26 -4.89
CA LEU A 70 -10.80 11.79 -5.09
C LEU A 70 -10.81 10.48 -5.87
N PHE A 71 -9.88 10.37 -6.80
CA PHE A 71 -9.72 9.21 -7.67
C PHE A 71 -8.31 8.66 -7.58
N ILE A 72 -8.22 7.34 -7.58
CA ILE A 72 -6.98 6.60 -7.77
C ILE A 72 -7.26 5.56 -8.86
N ASP A 73 -6.54 5.66 -9.96
CA ASP A 73 -6.60 4.71 -11.07
C ASP A 73 -5.24 4.00 -11.16
N TYR A 74 -5.26 2.67 -11.35
CA TYR A 74 -4.05 1.88 -11.55
C TYR A 74 -4.35 0.60 -12.32
N SER A 75 -3.31 -0.01 -12.89
CA SER A 75 -3.43 -1.24 -13.67
C SER A 75 -2.51 -2.33 -13.15
N TYR A 76 -2.90 -3.58 -13.34
CA TYR A 76 -2.06 -4.73 -13.04
C TYR A 76 -2.36 -5.88 -14.01
N ASN A 77 -1.36 -6.73 -14.24
CA ASN A 77 -1.53 -7.93 -15.04
C ASN A 77 -1.85 -9.12 -14.14
N LYS A 78 -2.86 -9.90 -14.52
CA LYS A 78 -3.18 -11.20 -13.91
C LYS A 78 -3.37 -12.22 -15.01
N ASN A 79 -2.53 -13.25 -15.03
CA ASN A 79 -2.56 -14.33 -16.03
C ASN A 79 -2.53 -13.80 -17.47
N GLY A 80 -1.63 -12.85 -17.76
CA GLY A 80 -1.51 -12.22 -19.07
C GLY A 80 -2.68 -11.32 -19.49
N GLN A 81 -3.64 -11.05 -18.59
CA GLN A 81 -4.72 -10.10 -18.83
C GLN A 81 -4.55 -8.87 -17.96
N GLU A 82 -4.54 -7.70 -18.60
CA GLU A 82 -4.58 -6.44 -17.91
C GLU A 82 -5.92 -6.26 -17.17
N ARG A 83 -5.82 -5.69 -15.98
CA ARG A 83 -6.94 -5.32 -15.11
C ARG A 83 -6.74 -3.88 -14.70
N ASN A 84 -7.78 -3.08 -14.91
CA ASN A 84 -7.79 -1.67 -14.52
C ASN A 84 -8.63 -1.52 -13.26
N VAL A 85 -8.12 -0.78 -12.28
CA VAL A 85 -8.83 -0.49 -11.04
C VAL A 85 -9.09 0.99 -10.97
N ARG A 86 -10.33 1.35 -10.66
CA ARG A 86 -10.71 2.72 -10.30
C ARG A 86 -11.27 2.76 -8.90
N CYS A 87 -10.60 3.51 -8.03
CA CYS A 87 -11.02 3.80 -6.68
C CYS A 87 -11.60 5.21 -6.59
N LYS A 88 -12.75 5.36 -5.94
CA LYS A 88 -13.46 6.62 -5.76
C LYS A 88 -13.67 6.91 -4.28
N SER A 89 -13.43 8.15 -3.86
CA SER A 89 -13.69 8.65 -2.51
C SER A 89 -14.44 9.97 -2.54
N GLN A 90 -15.24 10.23 -1.51
CA GLN A 90 -15.88 11.54 -1.27
C GLN A 90 -14.99 12.50 -0.45
N GLY A 91 -13.73 12.13 -0.19
CA GLY A 91 -12.78 12.94 0.55
C GLY A 91 -12.34 12.33 1.88
N GLN A 92 -11.57 13.11 2.64
CA GLN A 92 -11.04 12.69 3.93
C GLN A 92 -12.12 12.71 5.01
N GLY A 93 -12.25 11.62 5.75
CA GLY A 93 -13.10 11.51 6.93
C GLY A 93 -12.51 12.21 8.15
N LYS A 94 -13.27 12.24 9.25
CA LYS A 94 -12.94 13.00 10.48
C LYS A 94 -11.59 12.63 11.12
N ASN A 95 -11.10 11.41 10.92
CA ASN A 95 -9.86 10.90 11.54
C ASN A 95 -8.69 10.86 10.56
N GLY A 96 -8.73 11.63 9.48
CA GLY A 96 -7.66 11.68 8.47
C GLY A 96 -7.63 10.48 7.51
N GLN A 97 -8.47 9.47 7.74
CA GLN A 97 -8.69 8.34 6.86
C GLN A 97 -9.48 8.74 5.61
N ILE A 98 -9.11 8.19 4.46
CA ILE A 98 -9.76 8.42 3.17
C ILE A 98 -10.35 7.08 2.72
N PRO A 99 -11.67 6.87 2.86
CA PRO A 99 -12.32 5.65 2.41
C PRO A 99 -12.50 5.68 0.89
N PHE A 100 -12.14 4.58 0.23
CA PHE A 100 -12.26 4.35 -1.20
C PHE A 100 -13.13 3.13 -1.48
N SER A 101 -14.05 3.28 -2.42
CA SER A 101 -14.71 2.17 -3.07
C SER A 101 -14.04 1.93 -4.42
N CYS A 102 -13.54 0.71 -4.63
CA CYS A 102 -12.74 0.34 -5.80
C CYS A 102 -13.46 -0.68 -6.67
N GLU A 103 -13.38 -0.49 -7.98
CA GLU A 103 -13.97 -1.37 -8.99
C GLU A 103 -12.88 -1.88 -9.93
N ILE A 104 -12.86 -3.20 -10.16
CA ILE A 104 -11.92 -3.86 -11.06
C ILE A 104 -12.61 -4.10 -12.40
N ASN A 105 -12.10 -3.43 -13.43
CA ASN A 105 -12.52 -3.56 -14.81
C ASN A 105 -11.55 -4.49 -15.56
N SER A 106 -12.13 -5.42 -16.31
CA SER A 106 -11.41 -6.31 -17.21
C SER A 106 -11.72 -5.90 -18.66
N PRO A 107 -10.72 -5.65 -19.53
CA PRO A 107 -10.94 -5.45 -20.96
C PRO A 107 -11.25 -6.79 -21.67
N GLY A 108 -12.16 -6.80 -22.66
CA GLY A 108 -12.49 -7.99 -23.48
C GLY A 108 -13.99 -8.31 -23.66
N PHE A 109 -14.34 -8.95 -24.79
CA PHE A 109 -15.71 -9.24 -25.25
C PHE A 109 -16.55 -10.08 -24.26
N LEU A 110 -15.92 -11.00 -23.52
CA LEU A 110 -16.59 -11.82 -22.50
C LEU A 110 -16.91 -11.07 -21.20
N ASN A 111 -16.43 -9.83 -21.02
CA ASN A 111 -16.67 -9.06 -19.79
C ASN A 111 -18.05 -8.41 -19.72
N TYR A 112 -18.81 -8.38 -20.83
CA TYR A 112 -20.21 -7.97 -20.81
C TYR A 112 -21.06 -8.86 -19.86
N PHE A 113 -20.63 -10.11 -19.66
CA PHE A 113 -21.29 -11.07 -18.77
C PHE A 113 -20.58 -11.25 -17.42
N LYS A 114 -19.43 -10.59 -17.17
CA LYS A 114 -18.71 -10.71 -15.90
C LYS A 114 -19.12 -9.61 -14.93
N LYS A 115 -19.49 -10.00 -13.72
CA LYS A 115 -19.77 -9.10 -12.61
C LYS A 115 -18.53 -8.27 -12.29
N THR A 116 -18.65 -6.95 -12.25
CA THR A 116 -17.59 -6.05 -11.76
C THR A 116 -17.24 -6.44 -10.32
N LYS A 117 -16.00 -6.84 -10.09
CA LYS A 117 -15.49 -7.16 -8.75
C LYS A 117 -15.23 -5.84 -8.01
N LYS A 118 -15.67 -5.74 -6.75
CA LYS A 118 -15.55 -4.52 -5.93
C LYS A 118 -14.86 -4.82 -4.61
N PHE A 119 -14.10 -3.86 -4.10
CA PHE A 119 -13.51 -3.95 -2.77
C PHE A 119 -13.47 -2.56 -2.11
N GLN A 120 -13.32 -2.56 -0.78
CA GLN A 120 -13.19 -1.34 0.00
C GLN A 120 -11.74 -1.20 0.45
N ALA A 121 -11.22 0.02 0.38
CA ALA A 121 -9.91 0.36 0.88
C ALA A 121 -9.97 1.64 1.70
N THR A 122 -9.14 1.73 2.74
CA THR A 122 -8.98 2.94 3.54
C THR A 122 -7.52 3.35 3.52
N PHE A 123 -7.26 4.59 3.09
CA PHE A 123 -5.92 5.14 3.01
C PHE A 123 -5.73 6.19 4.11
N THR A 124 -4.57 6.18 4.75
CA THR A 124 -4.15 7.23 5.68
C THR A 124 -2.82 7.79 5.22
N ILE A 125 -2.81 9.04 4.76
CA ILE A 125 -1.57 9.73 4.38
C ILE A 125 -0.86 10.13 5.68
N MET A 126 0.31 9.55 5.93
CA MET A 126 1.06 9.74 7.18
C MET A 126 2.08 10.87 7.06
N LYS A 127 2.69 11.02 5.89
CA LYS A 127 3.64 12.10 5.60
C LYS A 127 3.81 12.26 4.10
N THR A 128 3.88 13.49 3.61
CA THR A 128 4.26 13.78 2.22
C THR A 128 4.85 15.18 2.13
N ASP A 129 5.75 15.39 1.18
CA ASP A 129 6.15 16.73 0.72
C ASP A 129 5.43 17.14 -0.57
N TYR A 130 4.50 16.30 -1.06
CA TYR A 130 3.72 16.42 -2.29
C TYR A 130 4.50 16.31 -3.61
N ASP A 131 5.75 16.79 -3.60
CA ASP A 131 6.58 16.98 -4.78
C ASP A 131 7.52 15.81 -5.07
N ASN A 132 7.93 15.05 -4.05
CA ASN A 132 8.91 13.97 -4.22
C ASN A 132 8.41 12.65 -3.66
N TYR A 133 7.80 12.65 -2.47
CA TYR A 133 7.44 11.41 -1.79
C TYR A 133 6.13 11.48 -0.99
N ALA A 134 5.59 10.31 -0.72
CA ALA A 134 4.58 10.13 0.30
C ALA A 134 4.74 8.79 1.02
N LEU A 135 4.47 8.78 2.32
CA LEU A 135 4.23 7.59 3.11
C LEU A 135 2.74 7.53 3.42
N PHE A 136 2.10 6.43 3.05
CA PHE A 136 0.72 6.17 3.44
C PHE A 136 0.53 4.75 3.92
N TYR A 137 -0.49 4.58 4.75
CA TYR A 137 -0.97 3.29 5.19
C TYR A 137 -2.24 2.94 4.42
N LYS A 138 -2.28 1.74 3.85
CA LYS A 138 -3.39 1.17 3.10
C LYS A 138 -3.97 0.02 3.92
N CYS A 139 -5.28 0.01 4.13
CA CYS A 139 -5.99 -1.18 4.60
C CYS A 139 -7.09 -1.55 3.60
N VAL A 140 -7.20 -2.82 3.24
CA VAL A 140 -8.21 -3.37 2.33
C VAL A 140 -9.07 -4.37 3.08
N THR A 141 -10.37 -4.36 2.82
CA THR A 141 -11.30 -5.40 3.26
C THR A 141 -11.73 -6.21 2.04
N LEU A 142 -11.44 -7.51 2.05
CA LEU A 142 -11.80 -8.46 0.99
C LEU A 142 -13.29 -8.85 1.09
N GLU A 143 -13.85 -9.46 0.05
CA GLU A 143 -15.24 -9.94 0.06
C GLU A 143 -15.48 -10.99 1.15
N SER A 144 -14.46 -11.78 1.51
CA SER A 144 -14.48 -12.73 2.62
C SER A 144 -14.61 -12.07 4.01
N GLY A 145 -14.45 -10.74 4.09
CA GLY A 145 -14.36 -10.00 5.35
C GLY A 145 -12.95 -9.98 5.96
N GLU A 146 -12.01 -10.76 5.42
CA GLU A 146 -10.60 -10.70 5.80
C GLU A 146 -10.03 -9.31 5.48
N LYS A 147 -9.20 -8.80 6.39
CA LYS A 147 -8.53 -7.52 6.20
C LYS A 147 -7.05 -7.74 5.99
N THR A 148 -6.46 -6.79 5.30
CA THR A 148 -5.05 -6.79 5.00
C THR A 148 -4.57 -5.37 4.88
N ASP A 149 -3.32 -5.13 5.23
CA ASP A 149 -2.77 -3.80 5.28
C ASP A 149 -1.33 -3.73 4.78
N ASN A 150 -0.90 -2.50 4.50
CA ASN A 150 0.42 -2.22 4.00
C ASN A 150 0.81 -0.76 4.26
N TYR A 151 2.04 -0.53 4.73
CA TYR A 151 2.67 0.79 4.61
C TYR A 151 3.35 0.87 3.26
N VAL A 152 3.13 1.98 2.55
CA VAL A 152 3.58 2.16 1.18
C VAL A 152 4.28 3.50 1.05
N VAL A 153 5.48 3.47 0.46
CA VAL A 153 6.21 4.67 0.06
C VAL A 153 5.98 4.90 -1.43
N LEU A 154 5.47 6.08 -1.75
CA LEU A 154 5.28 6.60 -3.09
C LEU A 154 6.39 7.60 -3.42
N SER A 155 6.76 7.66 -4.69
CA SER A 155 7.67 8.63 -5.27
C SER A 155 7.08 9.27 -6.51
N ARG A 156 7.36 10.55 -6.77
CA ARG A 156 7.05 11.18 -8.07
C ARG A 156 7.98 10.72 -9.19
N SER A 157 9.11 10.10 -8.83
CA SER A 157 10.05 9.47 -9.75
C SER A 157 9.94 7.95 -9.66
N LYS A 158 10.20 7.23 -10.77
CA LYS A 158 10.21 5.76 -10.79
C LYS A 158 11.36 5.11 -10.01
N SER A 159 12.32 5.89 -9.53
CA SER A 159 13.44 5.36 -8.76
C SER A 159 13.03 5.00 -7.33
N ASP A 160 13.38 3.80 -6.89
CA ASP A 160 13.27 3.30 -5.52
C ASP A 160 14.59 3.45 -4.74
N GLY A 161 15.16 4.65 -4.84
CA GLY A 161 16.27 5.12 -4.01
C GLY A 161 15.92 5.13 -2.51
N ASP A 162 16.73 5.79 -1.71
CA ASP A 162 16.54 5.76 -0.25
C ASP A 162 15.17 6.33 0.18
N ILE A 163 14.57 5.70 1.18
CA ILE A 163 13.34 6.22 1.81
C ILE A 163 13.66 7.57 2.45
N PRO A 164 12.92 8.64 2.13
CA PRO A 164 13.16 9.98 2.69
C PRO A 164 13.15 9.97 4.22
N GLY A 165 14.05 10.74 4.84
CA GLY A 165 14.31 10.67 6.29
C GLY A 165 13.06 10.80 7.16
N ALA A 166 12.14 11.71 6.83
CA ALA A 166 10.91 11.88 7.59
C ALA A 166 9.92 10.70 7.45
N ALA A 167 9.89 10.02 6.29
CA ALA A 167 9.13 8.78 6.13
C ALA A 167 9.81 7.63 6.89
N LYS A 168 11.15 7.55 6.82
CA LYS A 168 11.95 6.55 7.52
C LYS A 168 11.76 6.60 9.04
N SER A 169 11.82 7.79 9.64
CA SER A 169 11.59 7.95 11.08
C SER A 169 10.19 7.48 11.51
N LEU A 170 9.16 7.73 10.71
CA LEU A 170 7.82 7.23 11.01
C LEU A 170 7.75 5.71 10.92
N LEU A 171 8.37 5.09 9.92
CA LEU A 171 8.43 3.63 9.80
C LEU A 171 9.16 3.00 11.00
N GLU A 172 10.26 3.59 11.45
CA GLU A 172 11.00 3.15 12.64
C GLU A 172 10.16 3.24 13.92
N ILE A 173 9.42 4.34 14.11
CA ILE A 173 8.48 4.52 15.25
C ILE A 173 7.37 3.45 15.22
N ASN A 174 6.91 3.06 14.04
CA ASN A 174 5.86 2.05 13.88
C ASN A 174 6.44 0.62 13.81
N HIS A 175 7.76 0.44 14.00
CA HIS A 175 8.46 -0.84 13.92
C HIS A 175 8.26 -1.59 12.59
N GLU A 176 8.15 -0.85 11.49
CA GLU A 176 7.91 -1.42 10.17
C GLU A 176 9.19 -1.52 9.34
N SER A 177 9.34 -2.65 8.65
CA SER A 177 10.44 -2.91 7.72
C SER A 177 9.91 -2.94 6.29
N MET A 178 10.66 -2.31 5.39
CA MET A 178 10.23 -2.09 4.01
C MET A 178 11.04 -2.94 3.03
N LYS A 179 10.38 -3.44 1.99
CA LYS A 179 11.00 -4.04 0.82
C LYS A 179 10.91 -3.07 -0.35
N LYS A 180 11.95 -3.02 -1.18
CA LYS A 180 11.92 -2.29 -2.43
C LYS A 180 11.03 -2.99 -3.44
N CYS A 181 10.37 -2.20 -4.26
CA CYS A 181 9.55 -2.70 -5.35
C CYS A 181 10.36 -3.43 -6.41
N SER A 182 11.61 -3.00 -6.69
CA SER A 182 12.50 -3.70 -7.62
C SER A 182 12.96 -5.08 -7.13
N ASP A 183 12.96 -5.33 -5.83
CA ASP A 183 13.36 -6.61 -5.23
C ASP A 183 12.22 -7.66 -5.24
N LEU A 184 11.00 -7.25 -5.61
CA LEU A 184 9.80 -8.10 -5.59
C LEU A 184 9.57 -8.66 -7.00
N ILE A 185 10.08 -9.87 -7.26
CA ILE A 185 9.99 -10.54 -8.56
C ILE A 185 8.52 -10.89 -8.91
N ASN A 186 8.19 -10.71 -10.20
CA ASN A 186 6.92 -10.77 -10.92
C ASN A 186 5.75 -11.62 -10.39
N ALA A 187 4.54 -11.08 -10.62
CA ALA A 187 3.21 -11.52 -10.19
C ALA A 187 2.67 -12.87 -10.75
N ASP A 188 3.52 -13.74 -11.31
CA ASP A 188 3.08 -14.97 -11.98
C ASP A 188 2.73 -16.13 -11.02
N ASP A 189 3.04 -16.02 -9.72
CA ASP A 189 2.87 -17.12 -8.75
C ASP A 189 1.54 -17.11 -7.95
N ILE A 190 0.61 -16.18 -8.22
CA ILE A 190 -0.60 -16.07 -7.40
C ILE A 190 -1.80 -16.81 -8.00
N LYS A 191 -2.00 -18.04 -7.53
CA LYS A 191 -3.28 -18.78 -7.61
C LYS A 191 -4.36 -18.23 -6.68
N SER A 192 -4.05 -17.28 -5.79
CA SER A 192 -5.02 -16.68 -4.88
C SER A 192 -5.88 -15.63 -5.56
N GLU A 193 -7.19 -15.83 -5.53
CA GLU A 193 -8.15 -14.77 -5.81
C GLU A 193 -8.07 -13.76 -4.67
N VAL A 194 -7.29 -12.69 -4.86
CA VAL A 194 -7.54 -11.42 -4.16
C VAL A 194 -8.75 -10.77 -4.83
N VAL A 195 -9.89 -11.46 -4.74
CA VAL A 195 -11.29 -11.00 -4.67
C VAL A 195 -12.08 -12.19 -4.14
#